data_AF-A0A6C0RBH6-F1
#
_entry.id   AF-A0A6C0RBH6-F1
#
_cell.length_a   1.000
_cell.length_b   1.000
_cell.length_c   1.000
_cell.angle_alpha   90.00
_cell.angle_beta   90.00
_cell.angle_gamma   90.00
#
_symmetry.space_group_name_H-M   'P 1'
#
loop_
_entity.id
_entity.type
_entity.pdbx_description
1 polymer ?
#
loop_
_entity_poly.entity_id
_entity_poly.type
_entity_poly.pdbx_seq_one_letter_code
_entity_poly.pdbx_strand_id
1 'polypeptide(L)'
;MKTFKKNYIGKGIQVPNMSITKVTVKVSELLKHVHEFGGEQYCTFEVAKLQQPDDFNRTHTAYCTTVEEVPDDNSKKPSEKSTKK
;
A
#
# COMPACT_ATOMS: atom_id res chain seq x y z
N MET A 1 -12.94 11.29 -6.70
CA MET A 1 -13.03 10.15 -5.75
C MET A 1 -11.69 10.00 -5.04
N LYS A 2 -11.64 9.67 -3.75
CA LYS A 2 -10.35 9.39 -3.08
C LYS A 2 -9.90 7.98 -3.39
N THR A 3 -8.71 7.81 -3.98
CA THR A 3 -8.13 6.51 -4.26
C THR A 3 -7.14 6.13 -3.16
N PHE A 4 -7.31 4.94 -2.58
CA PHE A 4 -6.39 4.40 -1.59
C PHE A 4 -5.36 3.52 -2.28
N LYS A 5 -4.08 3.84 -2.11
CA LYS A 5 -2.95 3.09 -2.64
C LYS A 5 -2.23 2.36 -1.53
N LYS A 6 -1.97 1.07 -1.75
CA LYS A 6 -1.19 0.23 -0.84
C LYS A 6 0.27 0.23 -1.28
N ASN A 7 1.14 0.85 -0.50
CA ASN A 7 2.57 0.91 -0.75
C ASN A 7 3.26 -0.21 0.01
N TYR A 8 3.84 -1.17 -0.71
CA TYR A 8 4.57 -2.28 -0.10
C TYR A 8 5.83 -1.80 0.62
N ILE A 9 6.03 -2.22 1.87
CA ILE A 9 7.19 -1.83 2.68
C ILE A 9 8.03 -3.02 3.15
N GLY A 10 7.49 -4.24 3.12
CA GLY A 10 8.20 -5.41 3.62
C GLY A 10 7.37 -6.69 3.70
N LYS A 11 7.99 -7.75 4.22
CA LYS A 11 7.34 -9.04 4.47
C LYS A 11 7.74 -9.59 5.84
N GLY A 12 6.95 -10.52 6.33
CA GLY A 12 7.19 -11.15 7.62
C GLY A 12 6.80 -12.62 7.66
N ILE A 13 7.16 -13.24 8.78
CA ILE A 13 6.86 -14.63 9.09
C ILE A 13 6.19 -14.71 10.46
N GLN A 14 5.22 -15.60 10.60
CA GLN A 14 4.65 -15.95 11.89
C GLN A 14 5.73 -16.63 12.74
N VAL A 15 5.91 -16.17 13.98
CA VAL A 15 6.76 -16.86 14.95
C VAL A 15 6.07 -18.19 15.33
N PRO A 16 6.78 -19.33 15.29
CA PRO A 16 6.19 -20.63 15.61
C PRO A 16 5.55 -20.62 17.01
N ASN A 17 4.34 -21.19 17.12
CA ASN A 17 3.59 -21.35 18.37
C ASN A 17 3.26 -20.04 19.11
N MET A 18 3.35 -18.88 18.44
CA MET A 18 3.03 -17.58 19.02
C MET A 18 2.12 -16.80 18.09
N SER A 19 1.25 -15.96 18.64
CA SER A 19 0.45 -14.99 17.89
C SER A 19 1.26 -13.72 17.57
N ILE A 20 2.51 -13.89 17.11
CA ILE A 20 3.46 -12.82 16.80
C ILE A 20 3.89 -12.94 15.34
N THR A 21 3.82 -11.84 14.60
CA THR A 21 4.36 -11.75 13.24
C THR A 21 5.65 -10.93 13.26
N LYS A 22 6.77 -11.55 12.91
CA LYS A 22 8.06 -10.86 12.74
C LYS A 22 8.14 -10.31 11.32
N VAL A 23 8.20 -8.99 11.19
CA VAL A 23 8.24 -8.31 9.89
C VAL A 23 9.58 -7.61 9.71
N THR A 24 10.14 -7.69 8.50
CA THR A 24 11.28 -6.89 8.09
C THR A 24 10.82 -5.87 7.04
N VAL A 25 11.05 -4.59 7.33
CA VAL A 25 10.67 -3.47 6.46
C VAL A 25 11.90 -2.72 5.96
N LYS A 26 11.81 -2.16 4.75
CA LYS A 26 12.83 -1.22 4.26
C LYS A 26 12.67 0.11 4.98
N VAL A 27 13.66 0.49 5.78
CA VAL A 27 13.64 1.76 6.54
C VAL A 27 13.40 2.95 5.61
N SER A 28 14.07 2.98 4.45
CA SER A 28 13.91 4.06 3.46
C SER A 28 12.49 4.20 2.90
N GLU A 29 11.71 3.11 2.84
CA GLU A 29 10.30 3.16 2.43
C GLU A 29 9.40 3.55 3.59
N LEU A 30 9.65 3.03 4.79
CA LEU A 30 8.89 3.36 6.00
C LEU A 30 8.95 4.86 6.30
N LEU A 31 10.13 5.47 6.19
CA LEU A 31 10.34 6.89 6.45
C LEU A 31 9.56 7.82 5.51
N LYS A 32 9.22 7.37 4.29
CA LYS A 32 8.37 8.15 3.35
C LYS A 32 6.92 8.28 3.83
N HIS A 33 6.52 7.44 4.79
CA HIS A 33 5.16 7.36 5.31
C HIS A 33 5.07 7.81 6.78
N VAL A 34 6.11 8.49 7.28
CA VAL A 34 6.09 9.10 8.62
C VAL A 34 5.19 10.34 8.60
N HIS A 35 4.42 10.51 9.67
CA HIS A 35 3.56 11.67 9.90
C HIS A 35 3.80 12.21 11.30
N GLU A 36 3.63 13.52 11.48
CA GLU A 36 3.77 14.17 12.78
C GLU A 36 2.41 14.38 13.44
N PHE A 37 2.33 14.05 14.73
CA PHE A 37 1.16 14.28 15.55
C PHE A 37 1.62 14.67 16.96
N GLY A 38 1.18 15.83 17.44
CA GLY A 38 1.57 16.31 18.78
C GLY A 38 3.08 16.60 18.94
N GLY A 39 3.80 16.87 17.85
CA GLY A 39 5.26 17.10 17.88
C GLY A 39 6.10 15.82 17.86
N GLU A 40 5.46 14.65 17.75
CA GLU A 40 6.13 13.35 17.64
C GLU A 40 5.91 12.72 16.26
N GLN A 41 6.88 11.93 15.82
CA GLN A 41 6.85 11.24 14.53
C GLN A 41 6.30 9.82 14.68
N TYR A 42 5.31 9.49 13.85
CA TYR A 42 4.63 8.22 13.84
C TYR A 42 4.68 7.58 12.46
N CYS A 43 4.62 6.26 12.42
CA CYS A 43 4.38 5.51 11.19
C CYS A 43 3.32 4.45 11.44
N THR A 44 2.37 4.34 10.51
CA THR A 44 1.29 3.37 10.56
C THR A 44 1.38 2.50 9.33
N PHE A 45 1.37 1.18 9.52
CA PHE A 45 1.39 0.20 8.45
C PHE A 45 0.57 -1.02 8.84
N GLU A 46 0.05 -1.70 7.83
CA GLU A 46 -0.76 -2.90 7.98
C GLU A 46 0.06 -4.15 7.66
N VAL A 47 -0.23 -5.24 8.36
CA VAL A 47 0.36 -6.56 8.09
C VAL A 47 -0.75 -7.52 7.72
N ALA A 48 -0.66 -8.14 6.55
CA ALA A 48 -1.66 -9.07 6.04
C ALA A 48 -1.05 -10.44 5.76
N LYS A 49 -1.81 -11.51 6.01
CA LYS A 49 -1.42 -12.87 5.69
C LYS A 49 -1.50 -13.10 4.18
N LEU A 50 -0.49 -13.73 3.61
CA LEU A 50 -0.46 -14.15 2.22
C LEU A 50 -1.31 -15.41 2.01
N GLN A 51 -1.89 -15.57 0.82
CA GLN A 51 -2.62 -16.79 0.46
C GLN A 51 -1.68 -18.00 0.41
N GLN A 52 -0.48 -17.81 -0.12
CA GLN A 52 0.58 -18.80 -0.13
C GLN A 52 1.88 -18.15 0.40
N PRO A 53 2.72 -18.91 1.13
CA PRO A 53 4.06 -18.44 1.48
C PRO A 53 4.86 -18.08 0.22
N ASP A 54 5.79 -17.14 0.33
CA ASP A 54 6.74 -16.88 -0.76
C ASP A 54 7.89 -17.89 -0.79
N ASP A 55 8.78 -17.76 -1.78
CA ASP A 55 9.95 -18.65 -1.98
C ASP A 55 10.92 -18.67 -0.78
N PHE A 56 10.79 -17.71 0.15
CA PHE A 56 11.58 -17.60 1.37
C PHE A 56 10.77 -17.96 2.62
N ASN A 57 9.64 -18.66 2.45
CA ASN A 57 8.70 -19.08 3.50
C ASN A 57 8.09 -17.92 4.30
N ARG A 58 8.07 -16.70 3.76
CA ARG A 58 7.40 -15.57 4.41
C ARG A 58 5.90 -15.69 4.21
N THR A 59 5.17 -15.56 5.31
CA THR A 59 3.71 -15.81 5.35
C THR A 59 2.89 -14.53 5.40
N HIS A 60 3.54 -13.39 5.59
CA HIS A 60 2.87 -12.09 5.73
C HIS A 60 3.53 -11.02 4.86
N THR A 61 2.73 -10.04 4.44
CA THR A 61 3.15 -8.83 3.74
C THR A 61 2.84 -7.61 4.59
N ALA A 62 3.65 -6.58 4.49
CA ALA A 62 3.46 -5.30 5.16
C ALA A 62 3.38 -4.16 4.14
N TYR A 63 2.41 -3.27 4.32
CA TYR A 63 2.19 -2.12 3.45
C TYR A 63 1.71 -0.90 4.23
N CYS A 64 1.85 0.29 3.65
CA CYS A 64 1.25 1.53 4.13
C CYS A 64 0.16 1.97 3.16
N THR A 65 -1.02 2.29 3.66
CA THR A 65 -2.10 2.87 2.84
C THR A 65 -1.97 4.39 2.76
N THR A 66 -1.90 4.96 1.54
CA THR A 66 -1.91 6.41 1.30
C THR A 66 -3.13 6.81 0.47
N VAL A 67 -3.62 8.03 0.68
CA VAL A 67 -4.69 8.63 -0.15
C VAL A 67 -4.03 9.38 -1.30
N GLU A 68 -4.26 8.95 -2.53
CA GLU A 68 -3.95 9.74 -3.73
C GLU A 68 -5.20 10.49 -4.15
N GLU A 69 -5.07 11.81 -4.36
CA GLU A 69 -6.07 12.62 -5.04
C GLU A 69 -5.88 12.43 -6.55
N VAL A 70 -6.83 11.75 -7.20
CA VAL A 70 -6.88 11.73 -8.66
C VAL A 70 -7.22 13.13 -9.16
N PRO A 71 -6.39 13.77 -10.01
CA PRO A 71 -6.80 14.97 -10.70
C PRO A 71 -8.01 14.62 -11.58
N ASP A 72 -9.09 15.39 -11.45
CA ASP A 72 -10.27 15.27 -12.30
C ASP A 72 -9.86 15.53 -13.76
N ASP A 73 -9.77 14.47 -14.55
CA ASP A 73 -9.60 14.56 -16.00
C ASP A 73 -10.92 15.06 -16.61
N ASN A 74 -11.09 16.38 -16.60
CA ASN A 74 -12.16 17.05 -17.31
C ASN A 74 -11.75 17.26 -18.79
N SER A 75 -11.43 16.19 -19.50
CA SER A 75 -11.35 16.21 -20.97
C SER A 75 -12.63 15.61 -21.57
N LYS A 76 -13.66 16.45 -21.67
CA LYS A 76 -14.79 16.21 -22.58
C LYS A 76 -14.23 16.04 -24.01
N LYS A 77 -14.16 14.81 -24.52
CA LYS A 77 -14.16 14.59 -25.98
C LYS A 77 -15.57 14.84 -26.50
N PRO A 78 -15.79 15.81 -27.41
CA PRO A 78 -17.03 15.86 -28.17
C PRO A 78 -17.07 14.62 -29.08
N SER A 79 -18.15 13.85 -28.96
CA SER A 79 -18.47 12.77 -29.89
C SER A 79 -18.84 13.39 -31.24
N GLU A 80 -17.93 13.35 -32.22
CA GLU A 80 -18.28 13.66 -33.60
C GLU A 80 -18.70 12.37 -34.32
N LYS A 81 -20.02 12.19 -34.44
CA LYS A 81 -20.64 11.26 -35.39
C LYS A 81 -20.32 11.73 -36.81
N SER A 82 -19.78 10.84 -37.65
CA SER A 82 -20.01 10.79 -39.11
C SER A 82 -19.22 9.61 -39.70
N THR A 83 -19.59 8.83 -40.72
CA THR A 83 -20.84 8.43 -41.38
C THR A 83 -20.44 7.22 -42.23
N LYS A 84 -21.31 6.20 -42.34
CA LYS A 84 -21.22 5.09 -43.31
C LYS A 84 -20.80 5.57 -44.71
N LYS A 85 -19.85 4.88 -45.35
CA LYS A 85 -20.01 4.38 -46.73
C LYS A 85 -19.01 3.27 -47.03
#